data_AF-A0A0Q4IKR4-F1
#
_entry.id   AF-A0A0Q4IKR4-F1
#
_cell.length_a   1.000
_cell.length_b   1.000
_cell.length_c   1.000
_cell.angle_alpha   90.00
_cell.angle_beta   90.00
_cell.angle_gamma   90.00
#
_symmetry.space_group_name_H-M   'P 1'
#
loop_
_entity.id
_entity.type
_entity.pdbx_description
1 polymer ?
#
loop_
_entity_poly.entity_id
_entity_poly.type
_entity_poly.pdbx_seq_one_letter_code
_entity_poly.pdbx_strand_id
1 'polypeptide(L)'
;MSESGTGEAARPWLREIGSIVLGVLIALAIGEVADGLRHRVNARATLAVIRTDLGRNGVSLEERMMKGRCYLRRLDELRAELAAARRTGRLRPIGAIGRPNIRPFYQPGWNTLLGSGELNYLPRRQIDGITSYFSMVETYDEMQREEQSAWARLRVLENRTGPVEGDLMAELETTIEETRNRSEILNVTARQMWIFQHYLGVATDRSFFDNGTTAAMARASVVCQPLQVAAS
;
A
#
# COMPACT_ATOMS: atom_id res chain seq x y z
N MET A 1 -78.47 36.44 11.08
CA MET A 1 -78.51 35.15 10.35
C MET A 1 -77.10 34.59 10.39
N SER A 2 -76.85 33.62 11.26
CA SER A 2 -75.55 32.95 11.42
C SER A 2 -75.84 31.45 11.44
N GLU A 3 -75.58 30.79 10.31
CA GLU A 3 -75.68 29.35 10.19
C GLU A 3 -74.48 28.71 10.91
N SER A 4 -74.77 28.07 12.03
CA SER A 4 -73.82 27.24 12.79
C SER A 4 -74.18 25.78 12.56
N GLY A 5 -73.58 25.16 11.56
CA GLY A 5 -73.93 23.80 11.17
C GLY A 5 -72.81 23.07 10.42
N THR A 6 -71.68 22.78 11.07
CA THR A 6 -70.62 21.90 10.49
C THR A 6 -69.78 21.14 11.54
N GLY A 7 -70.30 20.89 12.76
CA GLY A 7 -69.49 20.32 13.86
C GLY A 7 -69.40 18.79 13.94
N GLU A 8 -70.41 18.05 13.48
CA GLU A 8 -70.55 16.61 13.81
C GLU A 8 -69.98 15.65 12.76
N ALA A 9 -69.78 16.08 11.51
CA ALA A 9 -69.23 15.23 10.45
C ALA A 9 -67.69 15.15 10.40
N ALA A 10 -66.97 16.05 11.10
CA ALA A 10 -65.50 16.15 10.99
C ALA A 10 -64.72 15.14 11.86
N ARG A 11 -65.31 14.64 12.95
CA ARG A 11 -64.65 13.74 13.91
C ARG A 11 -64.31 12.35 13.36
N PRO A 12 -65.21 11.63 12.65
CA PRO A 12 -64.89 10.30 12.14
C PRO A 12 -63.82 10.35 11.04
N TRP A 13 -63.84 11.38 10.18
CA TRP A 13 -62.88 11.55 9.08
C TRP A 13 -61.45 11.82 9.57
N LEU A 14 -61.27 12.67 10.59
CA LEU A 14 -59.95 12.94 11.19
C LEU A 14 -59.33 11.70 11.84
N ARG A 15 -60.16 10.85 12.45
CA ARG A 15 -59.69 9.60 13.07
C ARG A 15 -59.14 8.63 12.02
N GLU A 16 -59.80 8.52 10.87
CA GLU A 16 -59.39 7.63 9.79
C GLU A 16 -58.06 8.07 9.17
N ILE A 17 -57.93 9.35 8.82
CA ILE A 17 -56.68 9.91 8.28
C ILE A 17 -55.54 9.80 9.29
N GLY A 18 -55.80 10.11 10.56
CA GLY A 18 -54.79 10.02 11.62
C GLY A 18 -54.22 8.60 11.75
N SER A 19 -55.06 7.58 11.65
CA SER A 19 -54.61 6.18 11.73
C SER A 19 -53.72 5.76 10.54
N ILE A 20 -54.04 6.22 9.32
CA ILE A 20 -53.26 5.92 8.11
C ILE A 20 -51.90 6.62 8.18
N VAL A 21 -51.88 7.91 8.51
CA VAL A 21 -50.64 8.69 8.61
C VAL A 21 -49.74 8.12 9.70
N LEU A 22 -50.29 7.73 10.85
CA LEU A 22 -49.53 7.10 11.93
C LEU A 22 -48.91 5.77 11.47
N GLY A 23 -49.65 4.94 10.75
CA GLY A 23 -49.13 3.69 10.18
C GLY A 23 -47.95 3.91 9.23
N VAL A 24 -48.06 4.90 8.33
CA VAL A 24 -46.99 5.25 7.39
C VAL A 24 -45.76 5.80 8.12
N LEU A 25 -45.94 6.66 9.12
CA LEU A 25 -44.83 7.21 9.90
C LEU A 25 -44.08 6.14 10.69
N ILE A 26 -44.80 5.18 11.30
CA ILE A 26 -44.19 4.06 12.00
C ILE A 26 -43.41 3.17 11.02
N ALA A 27 -43.96 2.89 9.84
CA ALA A 27 -43.29 2.10 8.82
C ALA A 27 -41.98 2.77 8.34
N LEU A 28 -42.00 4.09 8.11
CA LEU A 28 -40.82 4.86 7.73
C LEU A 28 -39.77 4.89 8.86
N ALA A 29 -40.21 5.08 10.11
CA ALA A 29 -39.31 5.08 11.27
C ALA A 29 -38.62 3.72 11.46
N ILE A 30 -39.33 2.61 11.27
CA ILE A 30 -38.74 1.25 11.36
C ILE A 30 -37.72 1.04 10.23
N GLY A 31 -38.03 1.51 9.00
CA GLY A 31 -37.13 1.42 7.85
C GLY A 31 -35.78 2.08 8.13
N GLU A 32 -35.79 3.33 8.60
CA GLU A 32 -34.57 4.09 8.90
C GLU A 32 -33.70 3.42 9.97
N VAL A 33 -34.32 2.86 11.01
CA VAL A 33 -33.60 2.14 12.06
C VAL A 33 -32.98 0.84 11.54
N ALA A 34 -33.72 0.09 10.70
CA ALA A 34 -33.23 -1.15 10.12
C ALA A 34 -32.06 -0.92 9.16
N ASP A 35 -32.14 0.12 8.33
CA ASP A 35 -31.07 0.50 7.41
C ASP A 35 -29.84 1.00 8.16
N GLY A 36 -30.02 1.84 9.18
CA GLY A 36 -28.92 2.27 10.06
C GLY A 36 -28.20 1.10 10.76
N LEU A 37 -28.93 0.07 11.18
CA LEU A 37 -28.33 -1.14 11.75
C LEU A 37 -27.57 -1.95 10.69
N ARG A 38 -28.17 -2.12 9.50
CA ARG A 38 -27.55 -2.84 8.38
C ARG A 38 -26.21 -2.21 7.98
N HIS A 39 -26.16 -0.89 7.83
CA HIS A 39 -24.93 -0.17 7.50
C HIS A 39 -23.85 -0.34 8.57
N ARG A 40 -24.19 -0.30 9.86
CA ARG A 40 -23.22 -0.56 10.93
C ARG A 40 -22.65 -1.99 10.86
N VAL A 41 -23.46 -2.98 10.49
CA VAL A 41 -22.99 -4.36 10.30
C VAL A 41 -22.08 -4.47 9.08
N ASN A 42 -22.49 -3.89 7.95
CA ASN A 42 -21.70 -3.85 6.72
C ASN A 42 -20.36 -3.14 6.93
N ALA A 43 -20.36 -1.96 7.55
CA ALA A 43 -19.15 -1.20 7.85
C ALA A 43 -18.15 -1.99 8.70
N ARG A 44 -18.63 -2.78 9.69
CA ARG A 44 -17.77 -3.68 10.48
C ARG A 44 -17.20 -4.83 9.66
N ALA A 45 -18.01 -5.43 8.79
CA ALA A 45 -17.56 -6.50 7.89
C ALA A 45 -16.49 -5.98 6.91
N THR A 46 -16.74 -4.83 6.28
CA THR A 46 -15.79 -4.15 5.39
C THR A 46 -14.50 -3.79 6.12
N LEU A 47 -14.59 -3.30 7.36
CA LEU A 47 -13.42 -3.01 8.18
C LEU A 47 -12.58 -4.26 8.46
N ALA A 48 -13.19 -5.42 8.66
CA ALA A 48 -12.46 -6.68 8.83
C ALA A 48 -11.69 -7.08 7.55
N VAL A 49 -12.27 -6.85 6.37
CA VAL A 49 -11.58 -7.06 5.09
C VAL A 49 -10.41 -6.08 4.95
N ILE A 50 -10.60 -4.80 5.25
CA ILE A 50 -9.52 -3.80 5.21
C ILE A 50 -8.38 -4.17 6.15
N ARG A 51 -8.68 -4.63 7.37
CA ARG A 51 -7.64 -5.10 8.30
C ARG A 51 -6.86 -6.28 7.73
N THR A 52 -7.52 -7.14 6.95
CA THR A 52 -6.85 -8.23 6.23
C THR A 52 -5.92 -7.68 5.16
N ASP A 53 -6.38 -6.72 4.35
CA ASP A 53 -5.55 -6.04 3.34
C ASP A 53 -4.30 -5.40 3.97
N LEU A 54 -4.49 -4.64 5.05
CA LEU A 54 -3.43 -4.01 5.82
C LEU A 54 -2.43 -5.04 6.36
N GLY A 55 -2.92 -6.14 6.94
CA GLY A 55 -2.07 -7.22 7.47
C GLY A 55 -1.21 -7.86 6.38
N ARG A 56 -1.78 -8.12 5.19
CA ARG A 56 -1.07 -8.71 4.04
C ARG A 56 0.01 -7.77 3.52
N ASN A 57 -0.30 -6.48 3.43
CA ASN A 57 0.65 -5.46 3.00
C ASN A 57 1.83 -5.33 3.95
N GLY A 58 1.63 -5.57 5.25
CA GLY A 58 2.68 -5.58 6.26
C GLY A 58 3.87 -6.50 5.92
N VAL A 59 3.63 -7.62 5.23
CA VAL A 59 4.72 -8.54 4.84
C VAL A 59 5.65 -7.90 3.82
N SER A 60 5.09 -7.18 2.83
CA SER A 60 5.86 -6.46 1.82
C SER A 60 6.73 -5.37 2.46
N LEU A 61 6.18 -4.68 3.47
CA LEU A 61 6.89 -3.65 4.24
C LEU A 61 8.02 -4.27 5.08
N GLU A 62 7.76 -5.39 5.76
CA GLU A 62 8.78 -6.13 6.52
C GLU A 62 9.91 -6.63 5.60
N GLU A 63 9.57 -7.21 4.44
CA GLU A 63 10.57 -7.64 3.46
C GLU A 63 11.43 -6.47 2.96
N ARG A 64 10.81 -5.32 2.69
CA ARG A 64 11.54 -4.09 2.33
C ARG A 64 12.53 -3.71 3.42
N MET A 65 12.08 -3.60 4.66
CA MET A 65 12.94 -3.19 5.79
C MET A 65 14.10 -4.17 6.01
N MET A 66 13.86 -5.47 5.84
CA MET A 66 14.92 -6.49 5.97
C MET A 66 15.99 -6.37 4.87
N LYS A 67 15.59 -6.08 3.63
CA LYS A 67 16.49 -6.01 2.48
C LYS A 67 17.08 -4.63 2.22
N GLY A 68 16.52 -3.57 2.82
CA GLY A 68 16.93 -2.19 2.57
C GLY A 68 18.44 -1.95 2.67
N ARG A 69 19.09 -2.53 3.68
CA ARG A 69 20.56 -2.45 3.84
C ARG A 69 21.33 -3.21 2.76
N CYS A 70 20.79 -4.32 2.26
CA CYS A 70 21.40 -5.05 1.15
C CYS A 70 21.40 -4.24 -0.14
N TYR A 71 20.29 -3.54 -0.44
CA TYR A 71 20.18 -2.69 -1.62
C TYR A 71 21.25 -1.59 -1.62
N LEU A 72 21.39 -0.88 -0.50
CA LEU A 72 22.40 0.18 -0.36
C LEU A 72 23.83 -0.35 -0.48
N ARG A 73 24.13 -1.47 0.20
CA ARG A 73 25.45 -2.11 0.10
C ARG A 73 25.77 -2.54 -1.33
N ARG A 74 24.80 -3.10 -2.06
CA ARG A 74 25.01 -3.48 -3.45
C ARG A 74 25.30 -2.27 -4.35
N LEU A 75 24.65 -1.14 -4.11
CA LEU A 75 24.96 0.10 -4.82
C LEU A 75 26.38 0.61 -4.50
N ASP A 76 26.84 0.47 -3.27
CA ASP A 76 28.25 0.75 -2.89
C ASP A 76 29.24 -0.16 -3.62
N GLU A 77 28.95 -1.45 -3.69
CA GLU A 77 29.77 -2.43 -4.43
C GLU A 77 29.87 -2.05 -5.92
N LEU A 78 28.75 -1.69 -6.56
CA LEU A 78 28.75 -1.23 -7.96
C LEU A 78 29.54 0.06 -8.15
N ARG A 79 29.39 1.04 -7.25
CA ARG A 79 30.14 2.30 -7.30
C ARG A 79 31.65 2.05 -7.20
N ALA A 80 32.07 1.11 -6.34
CA ALA A 80 33.47 0.73 -6.22
C ALA A 80 34.02 0.09 -7.51
N GLU A 81 33.24 -0.76 -8.19
CA GLU A 81 33.64 -1.34 -9.48
C GLU A 81 33.77 -0.29 -10.59
N LEU A 82 32.84 0.67 -10.66
CA LEU A 82 32.94 1.78 -11.63
C LEU A 82 34.17 2.66 -11.37
N ALA A 83 34.46 2.96 -10.10
CA ALA A 83 35.65 3.71 -9.71
C ALA A 83 36.96 2.94 -10.03
N ALA A 84 36.96 1.62 -9.91
CA ALA A 84 38.08 0.78 -10.33
C ALA A 84 38.24 0.76 -11.86
N ALA A 85 37.13 0.64 -12.59
CA ALA A 85 37.12 0.68 -14.06
C ALA A 85 37.62 2.03 -14.60
N ARG A 86 37.29 3.15 -13.94
CA ARG A 86 37.79 4.48 -14.31
C ARG A 86 39.30 4.60 -14.20
N ARG A 87 39.91 3.98 -13.18
CA ARG A 87 41.37 4.00 -12.97
C ARG A 87 42.12 3.06 -13.92
N THR A 88 41.54 1.91 -14.24
CA THR A 88 42.19 0.86 -15.05
C THR A 88 41.80 0.91 -16.53
N GLY A 89 40.78 1.68 -16.90
CA GLY A 89 40.20 1.73 -18.23
C GLY A 89 39.36 0.50 -18.61
N ARG A 90 39.13 -0.45 -17.69
CA ARG A 90 38.41 -1.70 -17.97
C ARG A 90 37.49 -2.11 -16.83
N LEU A 91 36.25 -2.45 -17.16
CA LEU A 91 35.31 -3.07 -16.21
C LEU A 91 35.58 -4.57 -16.11
N ARG A 92 35.68 -5.06 -14.86
CA ARG A 92 35.75 -6.49 -14.57
C ARG A 92 34.38 -7.15 -14.81
N PRO A 93 34.32 -8.43 -15.22
CA PRO A 93 33.04 -9.12 -15.36
C PRO A 93 32.28 -9.13 -14.02
N ILE A 94 31.12 -8.49 -13.99
CA ILE A 94 30.22 -8.46 -12.84
C ILE A 94 29.16 -9.55 -13.02
N GLY A 95 28.97 -10.38 -12.00
CA GLY A 95 27.92 -11.39 -11.96
C GLY A 95 26.53 -10.78 -11.75
N ALA A 96 25.58 -11.59 -11.27
CA ALA A 96 24.21 -11.14 -11.06
C ALA A 96 24.14 -10.00 -10.02
N ILE A 97 23.61 -8.84 -10.44
CA ILE A 97 23.43 -7.65 -9.61
C ILE A 97 22.22 -7.84 -8.67
N GLY A 98 21.22 -8.57 -9.13
CA GLY A 98 19.95 -8.72 -8.43
C GLY A 98 19.07 -7.46 -8.60
N ARG A 99 17.90 -7.49 -7.94
CA ARG A 99 16.95 -6.37 -7.94
C ARG A 99 16.02 -6.44 -6.73
N PRO A 100 15.40 -5.32 -6.33
CA PRO A 100 14.29 -5.34 -5.39
C PRO A 100 13.15 -6.22 -5.89
N ASN A 101 12.58 -7.00 -4.99
CA ASN A 101 11.32 -7.70 -5.25
C ASN A 101 10.17 -6.69 -5.13
N ILE A 102 9.31 -6.62 -6.15
CA ILE A 102 8.03 -5.91 -6.04
C ILE A 102 6.97 -6.91 -5.61
N ARG A 103 6.23 -6.55 -4.56
CA ARG A 103 4.99 -7.21 -4.20
C ARG A 103 3.86 -6.21 -4.36
N PRO A 104 2.81 -6.54 -5.13
CA PRO A 104 1.68 -5.64 -5.25
C PRO A 104 1.02 -5.48 -3.88
N PHE A 105 0.60 -4.25 -3.57
CA PHE A 105 -0.23 -4.00 -2.41
C PHE A 105 -1.65 -4.48 -2.67
N TYR A 106 -2.23 -5.11 -1.66
CA TYR A 106 -3.59 -5.59 -1.65
C TYR A 106 -4.51 -4.49 -1.13
N GLN A 107 -5.54 -4.12 -1.91
CA GLN A 107 -6.50 -3.07 -1.56
C GLN A 107 -7.96 -3.31 -2.00
N PRO A 108 -8.46 -4.55 -2.23
CA PRO A 108 -9.85 -4.73 -2.63
C PRO A 108 -10.84 -4.28 -1.55
N GLY A 109 -10.56 -4.50 -0.26
CA GLY A 109 -11.41 -4.04 0.83
C GLY A 109 -11.53 -2.53 0.90
N TRP A 110 -10.42 -1.82 0.64
CA TRP A 110 -10.41 -0.36 0.52
C TRP A 110 -11.27 0.12 -0.66
N ASN A 111 -11.10 -0.47 -1.84
CA ASN A 111 -11.88 -0.12 -3.03
C ASN A 111 -13.38 -0.39 -2.84
N THR A 112 -13.74 -1.50 -2.19
CA THR A 112 -15.13 -1.80 -1.83
C THR A 112 -15.69 -0.77 -0.84
N LEU A 113 -14.90 -0.35 0.16
CA LEU A 113 -15.34 0.68 1.12
C LEU A 113 -15.65 2.00 0.41
N LEU A 114 -14.77 2.46 -0.49
CA LEU A 114 -14.97 3.69 -1.27
C LEU A 114 -16.26 3.65 -2.11
N GLY A 115 -16.59 2.50 -2.71
CA GLY A 115 -17.77 2.35 -3.57
C GLY A 115 -19.10 2.09 -2.84
N SER A 116 -19.07 1.73 -1.55
CA SER A 116 -20.26 1.25 -0.82
C SER A 116 -21.02 2.32 -0.02
N GLY A 117 -20.44 3.51 0.19
CA GLY A 117 -21.03 4.54 1.06
C GLY A 117 -20.91 4.25 2.57
N GLU A 118 -20.37 3.09 2.94
CA GLU A 118 -20.23 2.65 4.34
C GLU A 118 -19.24 3.50 5.15
N LEU A 119 -18.42 4.33 4.48
CA LEU A 119 -17.54 5.31 5.11
C LEU A 119 -18.28 6.22 6.09
N ASN A 120 -19.51 6.62 5.78
CA ASN A 120 -20.29 7.55 6.62
C ASN A 120 -20.67 6.95 7.98
N TYR A 121 -20.56 5.62 8.14
CA TYR A 121 -20.91 4.90 9.36
C TYR A 121 -19.68 4.52 10.20
N LEU A 122 -18.47 4.84 9.74
CA LEU A 122 -17.22 4.59 10.47
C LEU A 122 -16.84 5.77 11.38
N PRO A 123 -16.19 5.52 12.53
CA PRO A 123 -15.64 6.59 13.36
C PRO A 123 -14.59 7.41 12.60
N ARG A 124 -14.65 8.74 12.70
CA ARG A 124 -13.78 9.66 11.94
C ARG A 124 -12.28 9.32 12.07
N ARG A 125 -11.82 9.04 13.29
CA ARG A 125 -10.42 8.66 13.56
C ARG A 125 -9.98 7.39 12.79
N GLN A 126 -10.89 6.44 12.57
CA GLN A 126 -10.58 5.23 11.79
C GLN A 126 -10.48 5.55 10.30
N ILE A 127 -11.37 6.40 9.79
CA ILE A 127 -11.35 6.86 8.40
C ILE A 127 -10.05 7.61 8.10
N ASP A 128 -9.72 8.62 8.90
CA ASP A 128 -8.50 9.41 8.71
C ASP A 128 -7.25 8.52 8.74
N GLY A 129 -7.28 7.53 9.63
CA GLY A 129 -6.36 6.40 9.69
C GLY A 129 -6.22 5.70 8.33
N ILE A 130 -7.23 4.91 7.97
CA ILE A 130 -7.24 4.06 6.79
C ILE A 130 -6.92 4.85 5.51
N THR A 131 -7.54 6.01 5.32
CA THR A 131 -7.29 6.88 4.15
C THR A 131 -5.82 7.28 4.06
N SER A 132 -5.22 7.72 5.17
CA SER A 132 -3.79 8.10 5.19
C SER A 132 -2.88 6.93 4.82
N TYR A 133 -3.19 5.70 5.28
CA TYR A 133 -2.43 4.51 4.88
C TYR A 133 -2.53 4.24 3.38
N PHE A 134 -3.76 4.20 2.83
CA PHE A 134 -3.95 3.86 1.41
C PHE A 134 -3.49 4.97 0.45
N SER A 135 -3.50 6.24 0.86
CA SER A 135 -2.81 7.30 0.11
C SER A 135 -1.30 7.07 0.02
N MET A 136 -0.67 6.55 1.07
CA MET A 136 0.75 6.18 1.01
C MET A 136 1.00 4.96 0.13
N VAL A 137 0.04 4.02 0.01
CA VAL A 137 0.18 2.82 -0.83
C VAL A 137 0.39 3.20 -2.30
N GLU A 138 -0.38 4.14 -2.82
CA GLU A 138 -0.28 4.58 -4.23
C GLU A 138 1.10 5.20 -4.51
N THR A 139 1.52 6.15 -3.68
CA THR A 139 2.85 6.77 -3.80
C THR A 139 3.96 5.73 -3.63
N TYR A 140 3.79 4.75 -2.73
CA TYR A 140 4.78 3.71 -2.52
C TYR A 140 4.91 2.78 -3.73
N ASP A 141 3.81 2.37 -4.37
CA ASP A 141 3.84 1.53 -5.57
C ASP A 141 4.54 2.25 -6.73
N GLU A 142 4.28 3.54 -6.92
CA GLU A 142 4.98 4.36 -7.91
C GLU A 142 6.50 4.39 -7.64
N MET A 143 6.90 4.72 -6.41
CA MET A 143 8.32 4.74 -6.03
C MET A 143 9.00 3.37 -6.23
N GLN A 144 8.31 2.26 -5.97
CA GLN A 144 8.84 0.91 -6.20
C GLN A 144 9.07 0.63 -7.69
N ARG A 145 8.16 1.05 -8.57
CA ARG A 145 8.32 0.90 -10.02
C ARG A 145 9.49 1.72 -10.54
N GLU A 146 9.63 2.95 -10.06
CA GLU A 146 10.76 3.81 -10.43
C GLU A 146 12.10 3.25 -9.95
N GLU A 147 12.16 2.75 -8.70
CA GLU A 147 13.33 2.06 -8.18
C GLU A 147 13.66 0.83 -9.06
N GLN A 148 12.67 -0.01 -9.37
CA GLN A 148 12.90 -1.19 -10.21
C GLN A 148 13.40 -0.84 -11.62
N SER A 149 12.88 0.24 -12.21
CA SER A 149 13.37 0.76 -13.50
C SER A 149 14.84 1.18 -13.42
N ALA A 150 15.23 1.88 -12.35
CA ALA A 150 16.62 2.28 -12.14
C ALA A 150 17.55 1.06 -11.94
N TRP A 151 17.13 0.07 -11.16
CA TRP A 151 17.85 -1.20 -11.03
C TRP A 151 17.98 -1.94 -12.37
N ALA A 152 16.95 -1.90 -13.22
CA ALA A 152 16.99 -2.52 -14.54
C ALA A 152 18.06 -1.88 -15.45
N ARG A 153 18.26 -0.56 -15.35
CA ARG A 153 19.34 0.14 -16.07
C ARG A 153 20.73 -0.31 -15.59
N LEU A 154 20.93 -0.42 -14.28
CA LEU A 154 22.20 -0.88 -13.70
C LEU A 154 22.58 -2.30 -14.16
N ARG A 155 21.61 -3.13 -14.56
CA ARG A 155 21.87 -4.47 -15.07
C ARG A 155 22.58 -4.52 -16.42
N VAL A 156 22.75 -3.38 -17.10
CA VAL A 156 23.65 -3.30 -18.28
C VAL A 156 25.11 -3.64 -17.93
N LEU A 157 25.47 -3.61 -16.65
CA LEU A 157 26.78 -4.02 -16.14
C LEU A 157 26.92 -5.54 -16.00
N GLU A 158 25.82 -6.31 -15.93
CA GLU A 158 25.87 -7.77 -15.78
C GLU A 158 26.58 -8.39 -16.99
N ASN A 159 27.64 -9.17 -16.73
CA ASN A 159 28.48 -9.82 -17.73
C ASN A 159 29.13 -8.88 -18.76
N ARG A 160 29.08 -7.56 -18.54
CA ARG A 160 29.80 -6.60 -19.39
C ARG A 160 31.28 -6.64 -19.06
N THR A 161 32.10 -6.65 -20.10
CA THR A 161 33.56 -6.65 -19.98
C THR A 161 34.17 -5.63 -20.94
N GLY A 162 35.32 -5.06 -20.57
CA GLY A 162 36.08 -4.17 -21.44
C GLY A 162 35.91 -2.69 -21.09
N PRO A 163 36.25 -1.78 -22.02
CA PRO A 163 36.19 -0.35 -21.76
C PRO A 163 34.74 0.13 -21.56
N VAL A 164 34.56 1.08 -20.66
CA VAL A 164 33.31 1.80 -20.45
C VAL A 164 33.52 3.21 -20.97
N GLU A 165 32.72 3.61 -21.96
CA GLU A 165 32.77 4.96 -22.53
C GLU A 165 32.44 6.02 -21.46
N GLY A 166 33.01 7.22 -21.61
CA GLY A 166 32.87 8.28 -20.61
C GLY A 166 31.42 8.67 -20.33
N ASP A 167 30.59 8.77 -21.36
CA ASP A 167 29.18 9.14 -21.24
C ASP A 167 28.38 8.06 -20.50
N LEU A 168 28.58 6.79 -20.86
CA LEU A 168 27.97 5.66 -20.17
C LEU A 168 28.41 5.58 -18.70
N MET A 169 29.69 5.87 -18.41
CA MET A 169 30.20 5.91 -17.03
C MET A 169 29.45 6.96 -16.20
N ALA A 170 29.29 8.18 -16.73
CA ALA A 170 28.57 9.25 -16.06
C ALA A 170 27.08 8.93 -15.85
N GLU A 171 26.43 8.32 -16.85
CA GLU A 171 25.04 7.85 -16.74
C GLU A 171 24.87 6.79 -15.63
N LEU A 172 25.79 5.84 -15.55
CA LEU A 172 25.77 4.78 -14.53
C LEU A 172 26.01 5.33 -13.12
N GLU A 173 26.99 6.23 -12.95
CA GLU A 173 27.25 6.92 -11.68
C GLU A 173 26.00 7.69 -11.23
N THR A 174 25.35 8.41 -12.14
CA THR A 174 24.10 9.14 -11.86
C THR A 174 22.97 8.19 -11.46
N THR A 175 22.80 7.10 -12.22
CA THR A 175 21.76 6.08 -11.94
C THR A 175 21.96 5.43 -10.57
N ILE A 176 23.21 5.18 -10.14
CA ILE A 176 23.51 4.63 -8.81
C ILE A 176 23.04 5.59 -7.71
N GLU A 177 23.35 6.87 -7.81
CA GLU A 177 22.97 7.87 -6.81
C GLU A 177 21.45 8.10 -6.75
N GLU A 178 20.79 8.17 -7.90
CA GLU A 178 19.32 8.23 -7.97
C GLU A 178 18.69 6.99 -7.32
N THR A 179 19.21 5.79 -7.63
CA THR A 179 18.72 4.53 -7.06
C THR A 179 18.94 4.47 -5.55
N ARG A 180 20.07 4.99 -5.05
CA ARG A 180 20.37 5.08 -3.61
C ARG A 180 19.34 5.96 -2.92
N ASN A 181 19.13 7.19 -3.40
CA ASN A 181 18.17 8.13 -2.82
C ASN A 181 16.75 7.53 -2.79
N ARG A 182 16.31 6.94 -3.91
CA ARG A 182 15.02 6.24 -4.00
C ARG A 182 14.94 5.08 -3.01
N SER A 183 16.02 4.31 -2.86
CA SER A 183 16.07 3.18 -1.95
C SER A 183 15.91 3.62 -0.49
N GLU A 184 16.55 4.73 -0.11
CA GLU A 184 16.47 5.32 1.23
C GLU A 184 15.06 5.83 1.54
N ILE A 185 14.46 6.59 0.61
CA ILE A 185 13.08 7.08 0.75
C ILE A 185 12.12 5.91 0.92
N LEU A 186 12.18 4.89 0.05
CA LEU A 186 11.34 3.69 0.17
C LEU A 186 11.52 2.97 1.51
N ASN A 187 12.73 2.91 2.06
CA ASN A 187 12.97 2.29 3.37
C ASN A 187 12.31 3.10 4.50
N VAL A 188 12.37 4.43 4.45
CA VAL A 188 11.71 5.31 5.41
C VAL A 188 10.19 5.18 5.30
N THR A 189 9.64 5.28 4.09
CA THR A 189 8.20 5.18 3.83
C THR A 189 7.68 3.80 4.26
N ALA A 190 8.40 2.72 3.96
CA ALA A 190 8.00 1.38 4.37
C ALA A 190 7.89 1.25 5.90
N ARG A 191 8.87 1.81 6.63
CA ARG A 191 8.86 1.83 8.09
C ARG A 191 7.69 2.66 8.64
N GLN A 192 7.41 3.82 8.04
CA GLN A 192 6.29 4.67 8.45
C GLN A 192 4.94 3.97 8.23
N MET A 193 4.72 3.38 7.06
CA MET A 193 3.51 2.60 6.76
C MET A 193 3.35 1.42 7.73
N TRP A 194 4.44 0.73 8.06
CA TRP A 194 4.41 -0.38 9.02
C TRP A 194 4.04 0.09 10.43
N ILE A 195 4.58 1.22 10.91
CA ILE A 195 4.19 1.83 12.19
C ILE A 195 2.71 2.19 12.17
N PHE A 196 2.24 2.77 11.07
CA PHE A 196 0.87 3.21 10.93
C PHE A 196 -0.13 2.05 10.92
N GLN A 197 0.20 0.94 10.25
CA GLN A 197 -0.55 -0.31 10.32
C GLN A 197 -0.72 -0.79 11.77
N HIS A 198 0.35 -0.75 12.56
CA HIS A 198 0.32 -1.14 13.98
C HIS A 198 -0.47 -0.15 14.84
N TYR A 199 -0.42 1.15 14.53
CA TYR A 199 -1.27 2.16 15.17
C TYR A 199 -2.77 1.88 14.94
N LEU A 200 -3.14 1.31 13.79
CA LEU A 200 -4.51 0.85 13.50
C LEU A 200 -4.88 -0.48 14.20
N GLY A 201 -3.95 -1.06 14.99
CA GLY A 201 -4.16 -2.32 15.68
C GLY A 201 -4.14 -3.54 14.76
N VAL A 202 -3.46 -3.45 13.60
CA VAL A 202 -3.38 -4.53 12.63
C VAL A 202 -2.01 -5.18 12.65
N ALA A 203 -1.98 -6.46 13.02
CA ALA A 203 -0.76 -7.27 12.93
C ALA A 203 -0.47 -7.68 11.48
N THR A 204 0.81 -7.87 11.16
CA THR A 204 1.23 -8.41 9.86
C THR A 204 0.73 -9.84 9.68
N ASP A 205 -0.01 -10.10 8.60
CA ASP A 205 -0.46 -11.43 8.21
C ASP A 205 0.63 -12.12 7.39
N ARG A 206 1.54 -12.80 8.09
CA ARG A 206 2.62 -13.57 7.45
C ARG A 206 2.11 -14.77 6.67
N SER A 207 0.92 -15.31 6.99
CA SER A 207 0.42 -16.53 6.35
C SER A 207 0.10 -16.34 4.86
N PHE A 208 -0.17 -15.12 4.42
CA PHE A 208 -0.56 -14.83 3.05
C PHE A 208 0.55 -15.05 2.01
N PHE A 209 1.82 -14.93 2.42
CA PHE A 209 2.97 -15.10 1.51
C PHE A 209 3.96 -16.17 1.96
N ASP A 210 3.74 -16.78 3.12
CA ASP A 210 4.73 -17.64 3.75
C ASP A 210 4.46 -19.13 3.49
N ASN A 211 5.27 -19.73 2.61
CA ASN A 211 5.49 -21.18 2.55
C ASN A 211 6.64 -21.63 3.49
N GLY A 212 7.27 -20.70 4.24
CA GLY A 212 8.41 -20.97 5.12
C GLY A 212 9.50 -19.89 5.08
N THR A 213 9.41 -18.95 6.02
CA THR A 213 10.39 -17.93 6.46
C THR A 213 10.80 -16.85 5.44
N THR A 214 10.04 -15.74 5.45
CA THR A 214 10.40 -14.46 4.79
C THR A 214 11.84 -14.01 5.06
N ALA A 215 12.37 -14.26 6.27
CA ALA A 215 13.75 -13.95 6.63
C ALA A 215 14.79 -14.80 5.87
N ALA A 216 14.54 -16.10 5.67
CA ALA A 216 15.45 -16.95 4.91
C ALA A 216 15.43 -16.58 3.43
N MET A 217 14.25 -16.32 2.87
CA MET A 217 14.11 -15.81 1.51
C MET A 217 14.80 -14.45 1.33
N ALA A 218 14.75 -13.60 2.36
CA ALA A 218 15.44 -12.31 2.33
C ALA A 218 16.96 -12.48 2.24
N ARG A 219 17.53 -13.37 3.06
CA ARG A 219 18.97 -13.68 3.04
C ARG A 219 19.41 -14.37 1.75
N ALA A 220 18.57 -15.24 1.19
CA ALA A 220 18.83 -15.94 -0.06
C ALA A 220 18.73 -15.04 -1.31
N SER A 221 18.24 -13.80 -1.16
CA SER A 221 18.15 -12.87 -2.29
C SER A 221 19.54 -12.51 -2.82
N VAL A 222 19.70 -12.55 -4.15
CA VAL A 222 20.97 -12.24 -4.84
C VAL A 222 21.56 -10.90 -4.42
N VAL A 223 20.72 -9.89 -4.21
CA VAL A 223 21.14 -8.54 -3.79
C VAL A 223 21.69 -8.49 -2.36
N CYS A 224 21.36 -9.49 -1.54
CA CYS A 224 21.87 -9.64 -0.18
C CYS A 224 23.16 -10.46 -0.11
N GLN A 225 23.59 -11.09 -1.20
CA GLN A 225 24.90 -11.74 -1.30
C GLN A 225 25.98 -10.71 -1.68
N PRO A 226 27.28 -11.00 -1.46
CA PRO A 226 28.35 -10.18 -2.00
C PRO A 226 28.30 -10.14 -3.54
N LEU A 227 28.64 -8.99 -4.14
CA LEU A 227 28.80 -8.88 -5.59
C LEU A 227 29.87 -9.84 -6.08
N GLN A 228 29.51 -10.70 -7.03
CA GLN A 228 30.45 -11.61 -7.68
C GLN A 228 31.19 -10.84 -8.77
N VAL A 229 32.51 -10.72 -8.65
CA VAL A 229 33.36 -10.03 -9.64
C VAL A 229 34.51 -10.95 -10.00
N ALA A 230 34.67 -11.26 -11.29
CA ALA A 230 35.75 -12.12 -11.75
C ALA A 230 37.11 -11.42 -11.62
N ALA A 231 38.17 -12.21 -11.37
CA ALA A 231 39.54 -11.71 -11.46
C ALA A 231 39.84 -11.26 -12.89
N SER A 232 40.53 -10.11 -13.01
CA SER A 232 40.95 -9.49 -14.26
C SER A 232 42.09 -10.23 -14.94
#